data_AF-A0A7W8FVB1-F1
#
_entry.id   AF-A0A7W8FVB1-F1
#
_cell.length_a   1.000
_cell.length_b   1.000
_cell.length_c   1.000
_cell.angle_alpha   90.00
_cell.angle_beta   90.00
_cell.angle_gamma   90.00
#
_symmetry.space_group_name_H-M   'P 1'
#
loop_
_entity.id
_entity.type
_entity.pdbx_description
1 polymer ?
#
loop_
_entity_poly.entity_id
_entity_poly.type
_entity_poly.pdbx_seq_one_letter_code
_entity_poly.pdbx_strand_id
1 'polypeptide(L)'
;MKPFQDVSSQIKIVIDPKDEHFVRRYWIFLQILRLFALAVLIVYFYSVIQHPAFRLDILVVFFVALAVYFIIRTAVNERIERVLTQKCEPARALSLYAAICNIASFHRWSPYLYNVASALYYDGRFEEVKTVIQIMRKYERTDFDRALAEILSCKIAHHERDRQAMSEHIAILRPLGDQTHLYGRWQHLYYEILEYWDLMNLEAEHSYKKLYSKYMRSESYSGTMLNEVKRNYHLALIAHDMNDSVKAEKHRAFVLKNGGTLWYKRQLEKGF
;
A
#
# COMPACT_ATOMS: atom_id res chain seq x y z
N MET A 1 -19.04 4.55 1.86
CA MET A 1 -18.62 3.63 0.78
C MET A 1 -19.03 2.21 1.17
N LYS A 2 -19.97 1.56 0.44
CA LYS A 2 -20.53 0.24 0.84
C LYS A 2 -19.46 -0.83 1.15
N PRO A 3 -18.42 -1.03 0.31
CA PRO A 3 -17.36 -2.00 0.61
C PRO A 3 -16.63 -1.77 1.94
N PHE A 4 -16.34 -0.50 2.29
CA PHE A 4 -15.65 -0.21 3.55
C PHE A 4 -16.57 -0.28 4.77
N GLN A 5 -17.87 -0.05 4.59
CA GLN A 5 -18.85 -0.28 5.66
C GLN A 5 -18.89 -1.78 6.01
N ASP A 6 -18.87 -2.66 5.00
CA ASP A 6 -18.78 -4.12 5.19
C ASP A 6 -17.45 -4.55 5.85
N VAL A 7 -16.35 -3.86 5.55
CA VAL A 7 -15.06 -4.07 6.24
C VAL A 7 -15.18 -3.68 7.71
N SER A 8 -15.71 -2.48 7.98
CA SER A 8 -15.78 -1.92 9.33
C SER A 8 -16.78 -2.64 10.24
N SER A 9 -17.78 -3.32 9.66
CA SER A 9 -18.74 -4.14 10.42
C SER A 9 -18.17 -5.50 10.82
N GLN A 10 -17.19 -6.02 10.08
CA GLN A 10 -16.59 -7.34 10.31
C GLN A 10 -15.23 -7.26 11.01
N ILE A 11 -14.50 -6.15 10.83
CA ILE A 11 -13.16 -5.96 11.34
C ILE A 11 -13.14 -4.78 12.29
N LYS A 12 -12.69 -5.00 13.52
CA LYS A 12 -12.50 -3.92 14.49
C LYS A 12 -11.29 -3.07 14.09
N ILE A 13 -11.57 -1.89 13.53
CA ILE A 13 -10.57 -0.88 13.20
C ILE A 13 -10.74 0.31 14.15
N VAL A 14 -9.71 0.57 14.96
CA VAL A 14 -9.68 1.75 15.84
C VAL A 14 -9.07 2.91 15.07
N ILE A 15 -9.82 4.00 14.97
CA ILE A 15 -9.36 5.24 14.36
C ILE A 15 -8.93 6.19 15.47
N ASP A 16 -7.66 6.59 15.48
CA ASP A 16 -7.17 7.59 16.44
C ASP A 16 -7.83 8.94 16.13
N PRO A 17 -8.44 9.62 17.12
CA PRO A 17 -9.06 10.94 16.92
C PRO A 17 -8.12 11.97 16.27
N LYS A 18 -6.81 11.89 16.53
CA LYS A 18 -5.80 12.78 15.92
C LYS A 18 -5.64 12.52 14.43
N ASP A 19 -5.65 11.25 14.03
CA ASP A 19 -5.56 10.84 12.62
C ASP A 19 -6.85 11.19 11.89
N GLU A 20 -8.02 10.93 12.49
CA GLU A 20 -9.31 11.33 11.91
C GLU A 20 -9.37 12.84 11.67
N HIS A 21 -9.00 13.63 12.70
CA HIS A 21 -8.99 15.07 12.60
C HIS A 21 -7.97 15.60 11.58
N PHE A 22 -6.79 14.97 11.48
CA PHE A 22 -5.81 15.29 10.44
C PHE A 22 -6.38 15.05 9.03
N VAL A 23 -6.97 13.87 8.78
CA VAL A 23 -7.56 13.52 7.48
C VAL A 23 -8.75 14.43 7.17
N ARG A 24 -9.60 14.73 8.15
CA ARG A 24 -10.76 15.61 7.99
C ARG A 24 -10.34 17.03 7.60
N ARG A 25 -9.35 17.62 8.29
CA ARG A 25 -8.81 18.94 7.93
C ARG A 25 -8.26 18.96 6.52
N TYR A 26 -7.46 17.96 6.16
CA TYR A 26 -6.93 17.82 4.80
C TYR A 26 -8.06 17.74 3.76
N TRP A 27 -9.08 16.92 4.00
CA TRP A 27 -10.18 16.75 3.07
C TRP A 27 -11.00 18.04 2.89
N ILE A 28 -11.35 18.72 3.99
CA ILE A 28 -12.05 20.01 3.95
C ILE A 28 -11.23 21.03 3.16
N PHE A 29 -9.91 21.11 3.42
CA PHE A 29 -9.03 22.03 2.72
C PHE A 29 -8.99 21.76 1.21
N LEU A 30 -8.93 20.48 0.78
CA LEU A 30 -9.00 20.13 -0.64
C LEU A 30 -10.35 20.50 -1.28
N GLN A 31 -11.46 20.35 -0.56
CA GLN A 31 -12.77 20.77 -1.07
C GLN A 31 -12.86 22.29 -1.23
N ILE A 32 -12.35 23.05 -0.25
CA ILE A 32 -12.27 24.52 -0.34
C ILE A 32 -11.46 24.94 -1.56
N LEU A 33 -10.29 24.33 -1.77
CA LEU A 33 -9.43 24.66 -2.90
C LEU A 33 -10.06 24.29 -4.25
N ARG A 34 -10.81 23.18 -4.31
CA ARG A 34 -11.58 22.80 -5.51
C ARG A 34 -12.71 23.78 -5.80
N LEU A 35 -13.45 24.21 -4.78
CA LEU A 35 -14.52 25.22 -4.92
C LEU A 35 -13.94 26.57 -5.34
N PHE A 36 -12.80 26.96 -4.77
CA PHE A 36 -12.09 28.17 -5.16
C PHE A 36 -11.66 28.11 -6.64
N ALA A 37 -11.03 27.01 -7.07
CA ALA A 37 -10.63 26.85 -8.47
C ALA A 37 -11.84 26.87 -9.43
N LEU A 38 -12.98 26.30 -9.03
CA LEU A 38 -14.22 26.35 -9.81
C LEU A 38 -14.77 27.78 -9.91
N ALA A 39 -14.75 28.53 -8.81
CA ALA A 39 -15.18 29.93 -8.81
C ALA A 39 -14.29 30.79 -9.72
N VAL A 40 -12.96 30.62 -9.65
CA VAL A 40 -12.01 31.29 -10.55
C VAL A 40 -12.30 30.96 -12.02
N LEU A 41 -12.62 29.70 -12.32
CA LEU A 41 -12.96 29.28 -13.68
C LEU A 41 -14.28 29.91 -14.18
N ILE A 42 -15.30 30.03 -13.32
CA ILE A 42 -16.55 30.72 -13.66
C ILE A 42 -16.29 32.20 -13.93
N VAL A 43 -15.49 32.87 -13.08
CA VAL A 43 -15.10 34.27 -13.26
C VAL A 43 -14.30 34.45 -14.55
N TYR A 44 -13.42 33.49 -14.89
CA TYR A 44 -12.72 33.48 -16.17
C TYR A 44 -13.69 33.49 -17.35
N PHE A 45 -14.65 32.57 -17.40
CA PHE A 45 -15.63 32.52 -18.50
C PHE A 45 -16.47 33.80 -18.60
N TYR A 46 -16.87 34.39 -17.47
CA TYR A 46 -17.58 35.67 -17.47
C TYR A 46 -16.69 36.81 -18.00
N SER A 47 -15.41 36.86 -17.59
CA SER A 47 -14.46 37.89 -18.03
C SER A 47 -14.13 37.82 -19.52
N VAL A 48 -14.14 36.62 -20.12
CA VAL A 48 -13.95 36.44 -21.56
C VAL A 48 -15.04 37.13 -22.37
N ILE A 49 -16.26 37.22 -21.83
CA ILE A 49 -17.41 37.84 -22.49
C ILE A 49 -17.44 39.35 -22.23
N GLN A 50 -17.20 39.78 -20.98
CA GLN A 50 -17.46 41.17 -20.56
C GLN A 50 -16.20 42.05 -20.45
N HIS A 51 -15.04 41.47 -20.12
CA HIS A 51 -13.82 42.20 -19.77
C HIS A 51 -12.54 41.48 -20.23
N PRO A 52 -12.21 41.52 -21.54
CA PRO A 52 -11.14 40.71 -22.12
C PRO A 52 -9.74 41.06 -21.59
N ALA A 53 -9.54 42.25 -21.01
CA ALA A 53 -8.24 42.70 -20.49
C ALA A 53 -7.74 41.84 -19.30
N PHE A 54 -8.62 41.29 -18.47
CA PHE A 54 -8.25 40.59 -17.23
C PHE A 54 -8.17 39.06 -17.38
N ARG A 55 -8.40 38.53 -18.58
CA ARG A 55 -8.50 37.08 -18.82
C ARG A 55 -7.22 36.33 -18.45
N LEU A 56 -6.05 36.93 -18.69
CA LEU A 56 -4.75 36.30 -18.44
C LEU A 56 -4.46 36.19 -16.94
N ASP A 57 -4.73 37.25 -16.17
CA ASP A 57 -4.49 37.26 -14.73
C ASP A 57 -5.34 36.20 -14.02
N ILE A 58 -6.62 36.08 -14.40
CA ILE A 58 -7.52 35.06 -13.84
C ILE A 58 -7.05 33.64 -14.19
N LEU A 59 -6.56 33.42 -15.41
CA LEU A 59 -6.02 32.14 -15.84
C LEU A 59 -4.76 31.77 -15.04
N VAL A 60 -3.88 32.74 -14.77
CA VAL A 60 -2.70 32.52 -13.90
C VAL A 60 -3.13 32.11 -12.50
N VAL A 61 -4.10 32.79 -11.90
CA VAL A 61 -4.65 32.43 -10.57
C VAL A 61 -5.19 30.99 -10.57
N PHE A 62 -5.89 30.57 -11.62
CA PHE A 62 -6.38 29.21 -11.77
C PHE A 62 -5.25 28.17 -11.77
N PHE A 63 -4.20 28.38 -12.58
CA PHE A 63 -3.07 27.47 -12.62
C PHE A 63 -2.28 27.42 -11.31
N VAL A 64 -2.15 28.56 -10.61
CA VAL A 64 -1.55 28.60 -9.26
C VAL A 64 -2.38 27.78 -8.28
N ALA A 65 -3.70 27.94 -8.26
CA ALA A 65 -4.57 27.15 -7.40
C ALA A 65 -4.48 25.64 -7.69
N LEU A 66 -4.39 25.28 -8.98
CA LEU A 66 -4.21 23.90 -9.41
C LEU A 66 -2.85 23.32 -8.97
N ALA A 67 -1.77 24.10 -9.12
CA ALA A 67 -0.45 23.70 -8.65
C ALA A 67 -0.42 23.48 -7.13
N VAL A 68 -0.98 24.41 -6.36
CA VAL A 68 -1.10 24.30 -4.89
C VAL A 68 -1.91 23.04 -4.51
N TYR A 69 -2.98 22.75 -5.25
CA TYR A 69 -3.79 21.55 -5.03
C TYR A 69 -2.99 20.27 -5.20
N PHE A 70 -2.22 20.16 -6.29
CA PHE A 70 -1.39 18.98 -6.53
C PHE A 70 -0.24 18.85 -5.52
N ILE A 71 0.43 19.95 -5.17
CA ILE A 71 1.52 19.95 -4.18
C ILE A 71 1.02 19.43 -2.83
N ILE A 72 -0.09 19.96 -2.33
CA ILE A 72 -0.65 19.56 -1.03
C ILE A 72 -1.13 18.11 -1.06
N ARG A 73 -1.82 17.71 -2.14
CA ARG A 73 -2.28 16.33 -2.31
C ARG A 73 -1.11 15.35 -2.29
N THR A 74 -0.04 15.63 -3.03
CA THR A 74 1.15 14.79 -3.08
C THR A 74 1.84 14.73 -1.72
N ALA A 75 2.10 15.88 -1.09
CA ALA A 75 2.78 15.95 0.20
C ALA A 75 2.04 15.21 1.32
N VAL A 76 0.70 15.29 1.35
CA VAL A 76 -0.12 14.58 2.33
C VAL A 76 -0.15 13.07 2.06
N ASN A 77 -0.31 12.66 0.80
CA ASN A 77 -0.27 11.24 0.44
C ASN A 77 1.08 10.62 0.81
N GLU A 78 2.19 11.28 0.50
CA GLU A 78 3.53 10.85 0.90
C GLU A 78 3.69 10.79 2.42
N ARG A 79 3.11 11.75 3.16
CA ARG A 79 3.16 11.74 4.62
C ARG A 79 2.42 10.53 5.20
N ILE A 80 1.27 10.18 4.65
CA ILE A 80 0.48 9.02 5.08
C ILE A 80 1.22 7.73 4.72
N GLU A 81 1.73 7.63 3.49
CA GLU A 81 2.47 6.45 3.02
C GLU A 81 3.72 6.19 3.87
N ARG A 82 4.47 7.25 4.22
CA ARG A 82 5.67 7.17 5.08
C ARG A 82 5.42 6.54 6.45
N VAL A 83 4.20 6.57 6.97
CA VAL A 83 3.88 5.92 8.27
C VAL A 83 4.10 4.42 8.18
N LEU A 84 3.66 3.78 7.09
CA LEU A 84 3.89 2.36 6.88
C LEU A 84 5.28 2.10 6.29
N THR A 85 5.67 2.85 5.26
CA THR A 85 6.85 2.54 4.46
C THR A 85 8.17 2.96 5.10
N GLN A 86 8.20 4.03 5.90
CA GLN A 86 9.43 4.55 6.52
C GLN A 86 9.44 4.37 8.04
N LYS A 87 8.30 4.56 8.71
CA LYS A 87 8.21 4.40 10.18
C LYS A 87 7.86 3.00 10.63
N CYS A 88 7.36 2.15 9.72
CA CYS A 88 7.01 0.78 10.04
C CYS A 88 5.95 0.68 11.16
N GLU A 89 4.96 1.58 11.15
CA GLU A 89 3.87 1.67 12.14
C GLU A 89 2.51 1.25 11.52
N PRO A 90 2.25 -0.05 11.31
CA PRO A 90 1.04 -0.52 10.61
C PRO A 90 -0.27 -0.14 11.29
N ALA A 91 -0.36 -0.15 12.63
CA ALA A 91 -1.59 0.23 13.35
C ALA A 91 -2.00 1.70 13.08
N ARG A 92 -1.03 2.61 13.05
CA ARG A 92 -1.26 4.02 12.72
C ARG A 92 -1.59 4.20 11.24
N ALA A 93 -0.90 3.48 10.35
CA ALA A 93 -1.24 3.49 8.93
C ALA A 93 -2.69 3.01 8.69
N LEU A 94 -3.12 1.96 9.39
CA LEU A 94 -4.48 1.45 9.36
C LEU A 94 -5.49 2.51 9.83
N SER A 95 -5.22 3.19 10.95
CA SER A 95 -6.02 4.32 11.45
C SER A 95 -6.20 5.42 10.39
N LEU A 96 -5.11 5.85 9.75
CA LEU A 96 -5.14 6.85 8.68
C LEU A 96 -5.93 6.37 7.46
N TYR A 97 -5.70 5.16 6.98
CA TYR A 97 -6.43 4.63 5.81
C TYR A 97 -7.92 4.45 6.09
N ALA A 98 -8.28 4.02 7.30
CA ALA A 98 -9.67 3.91 7.74
C ALA A 98 -10.36 5.28 7.84
N ALA A 99 -9.68 6.28 8.41
CA ALA A 99 -10.17 7.67 8.43
C ALA A 99 -10.43 8.19 7.01
N ILE A 100 -9.52 7.94 6.07
CA ILE A 100 -9.69 8.31 4.66
C ILE A 100 -10.93 7.63 4.06
N CYS A 101 -11.11 6.33 4.29
CA CYS A 101 -12.26 5.58 3.77
C CYS A 101 -13.60 6.01 4.38
N ASN A 102 -13.60 6.51 5.61
CA ASN A 102 -14.79 7.04 6.28
C ASN A 102 -15.21 8.42 5.76
N ILE A 103 -14.24 9.29 5.49
CA ILE A 103 -14.51 10.69 5.14
C ILE A 103 -14.75 10.87 3.64
N ALA A 104 -14.00 10.16 2.81
CA ALA A 104 -14.01 10.38 1.37
C ALA A 104 -14.91 9.37 0.64
N SER A 105 -15.67 9.89 -0.33
CA SER A 105 -16.41 9.06 -1.29
C SER A 105 -15.52 8.78 -2.49
N PHE A 106 -15.10 7.53 -2.64
CA PHE A 106 -14.26 7.11 -3.76
C PHE A 106 -15.08 6.38 -4.80
N HIS A 107 -14.93 6.80 -6.07
CA HIS A 107 -15.43 6.04 -7.19
C HIS A 107 -14.69 4.70 -7.34
N ARG A 108 -13.36 4.71 -7.16
CA ARG A 108 -12.51 3.51 -7.10
C ARG A 108 -12.08 3.23 -5.67
N TRP A 109 -12.67 2.20 -5.07
CA TRP A 109 -12.49 1.84 -3.67
C TRP A 109 -11.34 0.82 -3.46
N SER A 110 -11.01 0.02 -4.48
CA SER A 110 -10.05 -1.08 -4.38
C SER A 110 -8.63 -0.68 -3.98
N PRO A 111 -8.05 0.46 -4.43
CA PRO A 111 -6.76 0.94 -3.91
C PRO A 111 -6.74 1.17 -2.40
N TYR A 112 -7.84 1.67 -1.85
CA TYR A 112 -7.94 2.04 -0.45
C TYR A 112 -8.14 0.81 0.43
N LEU A 113 -8.98 -0.14 0.00
CA LEU A 113 -9.09 -1.44 0.67
C LEU A 113 -7.78 -2.23 0.60
N TYR A 114 -7.03 -2.13 -0.51
CA TYR A 114 -5.68 -2.71 -0.58
C TYR A 114 -4.73 -2.11 0.47
N ASN A 115 -4.75 -0.79 0.68
CA ASN A 115 -3.92 -0.14 1.69
C ASN A 115 -4.31 -0.58 3.11
N VAL A 116 -5.62 -0.69 3.39
CA VAL A 116 -6.15 -1.23 4.66
C VAL A 116 -5.64 -2.67 4.87
N ALA A 117 -5.83 -3.54 3.87
CA ALA A 117 -5.37 -4.93 3.91
C ALA A 117 -3.85 -5.02 4.06
N SER A 118 -3.08 -4.16 3.40
CA SER A 118 -1.62 -4.13 3.53
C SER A 118 -1.20 -3.74 4.96
N ALA A 119 -1.83 -2.74 5.56
CA ALA A 119 -1.56 -2.38 6.95
C ALA A 119 -1.90 -3.52 7.91
N LEU A 120 -3.04 -4.20 7.71
CA LEU A 120 -3.42 -5.39 8.49
C LEU A 120 -2.42 -6.54 8.32
N TYR A 121 -1.96 -6.81 7.09
CA TYR A 121 -0.95 -7.82 6.79
C TYR A 121 0.36 -7.54 7.53
N TYR A 122 0.85 -6.31 7.47
CA TYR A 122 2.08 -5.92 8.16
C TYR A 122 1.95 -5.85 9.68
N ASP A 123 0.71 -5.73 10.19
CA ASP A 123 0.39 -5.93 11.61
C ASP A 123 0.17 -7.42 11.97
N GLY A 124 0.24 -8.34 11.01
CA GLY A 124 0.05 -9.77 11.26
C GLY A 124 -1.39 -10.19 11.54
N ARG A 125 -2.37 -9.36 11.17
CA ARG A 125 -3.81 -9.64 11.31
C ARG A 125 -4.31 -10.37 10.05
N PHE A 126 -3.71 -11.53 9.75
CA PHE A 126 -3.87 -12.21 8.46
C PHE A 126 -5.30 -12.69 8.17
N GLU A 127 -6.02 -13.17 9.18
CA GLU A 127 -7.43 -13.58 9.01
C GLU A 127 -8.33 -12.42 8.57
N GLU A 128 -8.06 -11.22 9.09
CA GLU A 128 -8.79 -10.02 8.68
C GLU A 128 -8.41 -9.57 7.27
N VAL A 129 -7.16 -9.80 6.84
CA VAL A 129 -6.78 -9.61 5.43
C VAL A 129 -7.60 -10.52 4.53
N LYS A 130 -7.79 -11.80 4.89
CA LYS A 130 -8.66 -12.73 4.15
C LYS A 130 -10.11 -12.22 4.09
N THR A 131 -10.65 -11.67 5.18
CA THR A 131 -11.97 -11.02 5.18
C THR A 131 -12.02 -9.82 4.23
N VAL A 132 -10.99 -8.95 4.22
CA VAL A 132 -10.93 -7.84 3.25
C VAL A 132 -10.91 -8.37 1.82
N ILE A 133 -10.11 -9.40 1.51
CA ILE A 133 -10.05 -10.03 0.18
C ILE A 133 -11.44 -10.53 -0.25
N GLN A 134 -12.17 -11.21 0.63
CA GLN A 134 -13.54 -11.67 0.35
C GLN A 134 -14.47 -10.51 0.00
N ILE A 135 -14.38 -9.40 0.75
CA ILE A 135 -15.16 -8.19 0.47
C ILE A 135 -14.74 -7.56 -0.87
N MET A 136 -13.44 -7.52 -1.17
CA MET A 136 -12.96 -7.02 -2.47
C MET A 136 -13.55 -7.86 -3.62
N ARG A 137 -13.55 -9.18 -3.52
CA ARG A 137 -14.15 -10.10 -4.51
C ARG A 137 -15.67 -9.91 -4.61
N LYS A 138 -16.37 -9.74 -3.49
CA LYS A 138 -17.83 -9.48 -3.47
C LYS A 138 -18.22 -8.22 -4.24
N TYR A 139 -17.39 -7.18 -4.19
CA TYR A 139 -17.67 -5.88 -4.81
C TYR A 139 -16.91 -5.64 -6.11
N GLU A 140 -16.17 -6.63 -6.59
CA GLU A 140 -15.35 -6.57 -7.81
C GLU A 140 -16.17 -6.07 -9.01
N ARG A 141 -15.62 -5.10 -9.75
CA ARG A 141 -16.28 -4.55 -10.96
C ARG A 141 -15.37 -4.56 -12.19
N THR A 142 -14.06 -4.64 -11.97
CA THR A 142 -13.05 -4.47 -13.00
C THR A 142 -11.91 -5.44 -12.78
N ASP A 143 -11.20 -5.77 -13.85
CA ASP A 143 -9.96 -6.56 -13.81
C ASP A 143 -8.91 -5.96 -12.88
N PHE A 144 -8.89 -4.64 -12.73
CA PHE A 144 -8.06 -3.94 -11.76
C PHE A 144 -8.44 -4.29 -10.31
N ASP A 145 -9.73 -4.31 -9.97
CA ASP A 145 -10.19 -4.69 -8.62
C ASP A 145 -9.82 -6.15 -8.32
N ARG A 146 -10.02 -7.03 -9.30
CA ARG A 146 -9.65 -8.45 -9.23
C ARG A 146 -8.17 -8.61 -8.99
N ALA A 147 -7.33 -7.94 -9.79
CA ALA A 147 -5.88 -8.02 -9.69
C ALA A 147 -5.38 -7.60 -8.29
N LEU A 148 -5.95 -6.57 -7.67
CA LEU A 148 -5.58 -6.17 -6.31
C LEU A 148 -5.97 -7.21 -5.26
N ALA A 149 -7.12 -7.87 -5.40
CA ALA A 149 -7.53 -8.96 -4.51
C ALA A 149 -6.62 -10.19 -4.67
N GLU A 150 -6.22 -10.53 -5.91
CA GLU A 150 -5.30 -11.63 -6.18
C GLU A 150 -3.87 -11.33 -5.70
N ILE A 151 -3.38 -10.10 -5.83
CA ILE A 151 -2.08 -9.69 -5.23
C ILE A 151 -2.09 -9.93 -3.71
N LEU A 152 -3.16 -9.56 -3.00
CA LEU A 152 -3.28 -9.81 -1.57
C LEU A 152 -3.38 -11.30 -1.25
N SER A 153 -4.11 -12.07 -2.06
CA SER A 153 -4.23 -13.52 -1.91
C SER A 153 -2.87 -14.21 -2.06
N CYS A 154 -2.06 -13.81 -3.03
CA CYS A 154 -0.68 -14.25 -3.18
C CYS A 154 0.19 -13.89 -1.96
N LYS A 155 0.02 -12.70 -1.36
CA LYS A 155 0.76 -12.33 -0.13
C LYS A 155 0.41 -13.25 1.03
N ILE A 156 -0.86 -13.61 1.18
CA ILE A 156 -1.31 -14.55 2.22
C ILE A 156 -0.77 -15.95 1.95
N ALA A 157 -0.91 -16.47 0.72
CA ALA A 157 -0.37 -17.78 0.35
C ALA A 157 1.15 -17.87 0.56
N HIS A 158 1.90 -16.83 0.20
CA HIS A 158 3.33 -16.74 0.48
C HIS A 158 3.63 -16.75 1.98
N HIS A 159 2.87 -16.00 2.80
CA HIS A 159 3.03 -16.02 4.25
C HIS A 159 2.76 -17.41 4.85
N GLU A 160 1.71 -18.08 4.40
CA GLU A 160 1.30 -19.41 4.85
C GLU A 160 2.17 -20.55 4.28
N ARG A 161 3.12 -20.21 3.39
CA ARG A 161 3.93 -21.16 2.62
C ARG A 161 3.09 -22.14 1.78
N ASP A 162 1.87 -21.74 1.40
CA ASP A 162 0.97 -22.53 0.56
C ASP A 162 1.31 -22.32 -0.92
N ARG A 163 2.13 -23.22 -1.46
CA ARG A 163 2.53 -23.18 -2.87
C ARG A 163 1.38 -23.45 -3.83
N GLN A 164 0.40 -24.27 -3.43
CA GLN A 164 -0.72 -24.58 -4.30
C GLN A 164 -1.60 -23.35 -4.47
N ALA A 165 -2.02 -22.73 -3.36
CA ALA A 165 -2.81 -21.50 -3.40
C ALA A 165 -2.06 -20.38 -4.13
N MET A 166 -0.75 -20.22 -3.90
CA MET A 166 0.07 -19.23 -4.61
C MET A 166 0.04 -19.46 -6.14
N SER A 167 0.20 -20.71 -6.59
CA SER A 167 0.13 -21.05 -8.02
C SER A 167 -1.24 -20.76 -8.62
N GLU A 168 -2.32 -21.10 -7.92
CA GLU A 168 -3.70 -20.85 -8.35
C GLU A 168 -3.96 -19.34 -8.52
N HIS A 169 -3.56 -18.53 -7.53
CA HIS A 169 -3.72 -17.07 -7.60
C HIS A 169 -2.85 -16.43 -8.69
N ILE A 170 -1.63 -16.91 -8.91
CA ILE A 170 -0.76 -16.43 -10.00
C ILE A 170 -1.36 -16.76 -11.38
N ALA A 171 -1.95 -17.94 -11.56
CA ALA A 171 -2.59 -18.32 -12.81
C ALA A 171 -3.73 -17.35 -13.17
N ILE A 172 -4.44 -16.83 -12.18
CA ILE A 172 -5.46 -15.79 -12.36
C ILE A 172 -4.80 -14.41 -12.58
N LEU A 173 -3.75 -14.08 -11.84
CA LEU A 173 -3.13 -12.76 -11.86
C LEU A 173 -2.35 -12.45 -13.15
N ARG A 174 -1.67 -13.44 -13.74
CA ARG A 174 -0.86 -13.26 -14.97
C ARG A 174 -1.63 -12.64 -16.14
N PRO A 175 -2.77 -13.19 -16.59
CA PRO A 175 -3.51 -12.59 -17.71
C PRO A 175 -4.00 -11.17 -17.40
N LEU A 176 -4.26 -10.83 -16.13
CA LEU A 176 -4.65 -9.48 -15.71
C LEU A 176 -3.47 -8.49 -15.79
N GLY A 177 -2.24 -8.95 -15.52
CA GLY A 177 -1.02 -8.16 -15.64
C GLY A 177 -0.61 -7.92 -17.09
N ASP A 178 -0.70 -8.95 -17.94
CA ASP A 178 -0.26 -8.89 -19.34
C ASP A 178 -1.17 -8.01 -20.22
N GLN A 179 -2.45 -7.86 -19.83
CA GLN A 179 -3.40 -6.98 -20.52
C GLN A 179 -3.25 -5.49 -20.17
N THR A 180 -2.17 -5.06 -19.52
CA THR A 180 -1.86 -3.66 -19.14
C THR A 180 -2.89 -2.97 -18.22
N HIS A 181 -3.71 -3.73 -17.50
CA HIS A 181 -4.67 -3.16 -16.53
C HIS A 181 -3.99 -2.55 -15.30
N LEU A 182 -2.73 -2.91 -15.05
CA LEU A 182 -1.91 -2.42 -13.94
C LEU A 182 -0.89 -1.40 -14.42
N TYR A 183 -0.82 -0.25 -13.73
CA TYR A 183 0.11 0.83 -14.05
C TYR A 183 0.74 1.41 -12.77
N GLY A 184 1.91 2.02 -12.94
CA GLY A 184 2.65 2.67 -11.85
C GLY A 184 2.95 1.69 -10.71
N ARG A 185 2.64 2.09 -9.47
CA ARG A 185 2.93 1.28 -8.27
C ARG A 185 2.30 -0.12 -8.29
N TRP A 186 1.17 -0.30 -8.96
CA TRP A 186 0.46 -1.57 -8.99
C TRP A 186 1.15 -2.60 -9.88
N GLN A 187 1.77 -2.12 -10.96
CA GLN A 187 2.59 -2.95 -11.82
C GLN A 187 3.86 -3.41 -11.10
N HIS A 188 4.47 -2.53 -10.29
CA HIS A 188 5.59 -2.92 -9.42
C HIS A 188 5.19 -4.03 -8.44
N LEU A 189 4.04 -3.88 -7.76
CA LEU A 189 3.52 -4.91 -6.86
C LEU A 189 3.24 -6.24 -7.57
N TYR A 190 2.75 -6.22 -8.81
CA TYR A 190 2.59 -7.43 -9.62
C TYR A 190 3.92 -8.16 -9.84
N TYR A 191 4.96 -7.45 -10.28
CA TYR A 191 6.29 -8.06 -10.47
C TYR A 191 6.89 -8.58 -9.15
N GLU A 192 6.66 -7.87 -8.04
CA GLU A 192 7.07 -8.34 -6.72
C GLU A 192 6.40 -9.69 -6.36
N ILE A 193 5.11 -9.87 -6.66
CA ILE A 193 4.40 -11.14 -6.44
C ILE A 193 4.94 -12.26 -7.33
N LEU A 194 5.26 -11.96 -8.59
CA LEU A 194 5.92 -12.95 -9.46
C LEU A 194 7.29 -13.36 -8.90
N GLU A 195 8.03 -12.42 -8.31
CA GLU A 195 9.31 -12.72 -7.66
C GLU A 195 9.09 -13.64 -6.45
N TYR A 196 8.05 -13.44 -5.64
CA TYR A 196 7.76 -14.30 -4.48
C TYR A 196 7.56 -15.76 -4.88
N TRP A 197 6.92 -16.01 -6.02
CA TRP A 197 6.75 -17.36 -6.53
C TRP A 197 8.08 -18.07 -6.76
N ASP A 198 9.00 -17.38 -7.44
CA ASP A 198 10.34 -17.92 -7.65
C ASP A 198 11.08 -18.15 -6.33
N LEU A 199 10.90 -17.27 -5.35
CA LEU A 199 11.51 -17.40 -4.02
C LEU A 199 10.97 -18.64 -3.30
N MET A 200 9.66 -18.88 -3.34
CA MET A 200 9.05 -20.09 -2.76
C MET A 200 9.53 -21.37 -3.43
N ASN A 201 9.76 -21.36 -4.74
CA ASN A 201 10.32 -22.51 -5.46
C ASN A 201 11.76 -22.80 -5.00
N LEU A 202 12.59 -21.75 -4.87
CA LEU A 202 13.97 -21.90 -4.37
C LEU A 202 14.02 -22.37 -2.90
N GLU A 203 13.08 -21.94 -2.07
CA GLU A 203 12.94 -22.41 -0.69
C GLU A 203 12.57 -23.89 -0.64
N ALA A 204 11.60 -24.33 -1.45
CA ALA A 204 11.18 -25.72 -1.54
C ALA A 204 12.28 -26.65 -2.10
N GLU A 205 13.16 -26.14 -2.95
CA GLU A 205 14.34 -26.85 -3.46
C GLU A 205 15.51 -26.87 -2.46
N HIS A 206 15.34 -26.31 -1.25
CA HIS A 206 16.42 -26.12 -0.25
C HIS A 206 17.65 -25.40 -0.82
N SER A 207 17.47 -24.59 -1.86
CA SER A 207 18.54 -23.85 -2.54
C SER A 207 18.88 -22.56 -1.78
N TYR A 208 19.11 -22.65 -0.47
CA TYR A 208 19.23 -21.51 0.44
C TYR A 208 20.33 -20.51 0.05
N LYS A 209 21.46 -20.98 -0.49
CA LYS A 209 22.52 -20.10 -1.00
C LYS A 209 22.03 -19.22 -2.17
N LYS A 210 21.31 -19.82 -3.12
CA LYS A 210 20.71 -19.08 -4.24
C LYS A 210 19.63 -18.12 -3.74
N LEU A 211 18.75 -18.61 -2.86
CA LEU A 211 17.69 -17.81 -2.25
C LEU A 211 18.25 -16.57 -1.51
N TYR A 212 19.29 -16.77 -0.69
CA TYR A 212 19.99 -15.70 0.01
C TYR A 212 20.57 -14.67 -0.98
N SER A 213 21.27 -15.14 -2.02
CA SER A 213 21.83 -14.24 -3.04
C SER A 213 20.76 -13.46 -3.81
N LYS A 214 19.59 -14.06 -4.06
CA LYS A 214 18.47 -13.40 -4.74
C LYS A 214 17.92 -12.27 -3.87
N TYR A 215 17.67 -12.53 -2.59
CA TYR A 215 17.24 -11.48 -1.65
C TYR A 215 18.26 -10.34 -1.50
N MET A 216 19.56 -10.65 -1.48
CA MET A 216 20.61 -9.63 -1.39
C MET A 216 20.67 -8.70 -2.62
N ARG A 217 20.37 -9.22 -3.82
CA ARG A 217 20.45 -8.48 -5.09
C ARG A 217 19.13 -7.85 -5.52
N SER A 218 18.03 -8.21 -4.87
CA SER A 218 16.70 -7.79 -5.29
C SER A 218 16.49 -6.30 -5.03
N GLU A 219 16.43 -5.54 -6.14
CA GLU A 219 16.17 -4.10 -6.14
C GLU A 219 14.73 -3.77 -5.77
N SER A 220 13.79 -4.72 -5.91
CA SER A 220 12.38 -4.56 -5.51
C SER A 220 12.23 -4.25 -4.01
N TYR A 221 13.27 -4.55 -3.22
CA TYR A 221 13.36 -4.25 -1.80
C TYR A 221 14.08 -2.94 -1.44
N SER A 222 14.59 -2.21 -2.42
CA SER A 222 15.34 -0.97 -2.18
C SER A 222 14.39 0.24 -2.19
N GLY A 223 14.64 1.22 -1.31
CA GLY A 223 13.97 2.52 -1.34
C GLY A 223 13.04 2.86 -0.15
N THR A 224 12.60 1.87 0.63
CA THR A 224 11.82 2.12 1.86
C THR A 224 12.31 1.29 3.03
N MET A 225 12.20 1.82 4.26
CA MET A 225 12.56 1.09 5.47
C MET A 225 11.75 -0.21 5.63
N LEU A 226 10.48 -0.21 5.23
CA LEU A 226 9.63 -1.39 5.25
C LEU A 226 10.19 -2.50 4.36
N ASN A 227 10.59 -2.17 3.14
CA ASN A 227 11.16 -3.15 2.22
C ASN A 227 12.51 -3.68 2.72
N GLU A 228 13.33 -2.80 3.30
CA GLU A 228 14.59 -3.17 3.94
C GLU A 228 14.38 -4.11 5.14
N VAL A 229 13.41 -3.81 6.00
CA VAL A 229 13.05 -4.67 7.13
C VAL A 229 12.56 -6.03 6.64
N LYS A 230 11.67 -6.06 5.65
CA LYS A 230 11.19 -7.33 5.07
C LYS A 230 12.33 -8.15 4.47
N ARG A 231 13.23 -7.52 3.70
CA ARG A 231 14.40 -8.18 3.13
C ARG A 231 15.28 -8.78 4.22
N ASN A 232 15.63 -7.99 5.24
CA ASN A 232 16.47 -8.46 6.34
C ASN A 232 15.76 -9.54 7.17
N TYR A 233 14.45 -9.49 7.33
CA TYR A 233 13.68 -10.57 7.97
C TYR A 233 13.87 -11.90 7.24
N HIS A 234 13.66 -11.92 5.91
CA HIS A 234 13.86 -13.15 5.14
C HIS A 234 15.32 -13.60 5.11
N LEU A 235 16.28 -12.67 4.96
CA LEU A 235 17.71 -13.00 5.03
C LEU A 235 18.13 -13.59 6.37
N ALA A 236 17.53 -13.14 7.49
CA ALA A 236 17.80 -13.70 8.81
C ALA A 236 17.34 -15.16 8.91
N LEU A 237 16.11 -15.46 8.45
CA LEU A 237 15.58 -16.83 8.43
C LEU A 237 16.40 -17.74 7.53
N ILE A 238 16.75 -17.30 6.32
CA ILE A 238 17.55 -18.10 5.38
C ILE A 238 18.95 -18.37 5.95
N ALA A 239 19.59 -17.37 6.57
CA ALA A 239 20.88 -17.55 7.19
C ALA A 239 20.82 -18.51 8.39
N HIS A 240 19.72 -18.48 9.16
CA HIS A 240 19.47 -19.44 10.22
C HIS A 240 19.34 -20.86 9.68
N ASP A 241 18.55 -21.07 8.62
CA ASP A 241 18.41 -22.37 7.95
C ASP A 241 19.73 -22.88 7.33
N MET A 242 20.63 -21.95 6.97
CA MET A 242 21.99 -22.25 6.52
C MET A 242 22.98 -22.56 7.65
N ASN A 243 22.56 -22.50 8.92
CA ASN A 243 23.40 -22.58 10.12
C ASN A 243 24.51 -21.51 10.18
N ASP A 244 24.29 -20.34 9.55
CA ASP A 244 25.20 -19.19 9.59
C ASP A 244 24.73 -18.19 10.65
N SER A 245 25.05 -18.49 11.92
CA SER A 245 24.59 -17.71 13.09
C SER A 245 25.03 -16.24 13.04
N VAL A 246 26.21 -15.95 12.47
CA VAL A 246 26.74 -14.60 12.34
C VAL A 246 25.89 -13.78 11.38
N LYS A 247 25.55 -14.32 10.20
CA LYS A 247 24.67 -13.63 9.26
C LYS A 247 23.24 -13.53 9.78
N ALA A 248 22.74 -14.59 10.40
CA ALA A 248 21.39 -14.60 10.96
C ALA A 248 21.22 -13.47 11.98
N GLU A 249 22.16 -13.33 12.92
CA GLU A 249 22.10 -12.29 13.95
C GLU A 249 22.31 -10.89 13.36
N LYS A 250 23.21 -10.72 12.37
CA LYS A 250 23.38 -9.43 11.68
C LYS A 250 22.06 -8.91 11.10
N HIS A 251 21.33 -9.76 10.39
CA HIS A 251 20.06 -9.38 9.76
C HIS A 251 18.93 -9.24 10.77
N ARG A 252 18.89 -10.12 11.78
CA ARG A 252 17.94 -10.04 12.90
C ARG A 252 18.08 -8.72 13.65
N ALA A 253 19.30 -8.32 14.01
CA ALA A 253 19.56 -7.06 14.70
C ALA A 253 19.05 -5.84 13.92
N PHE A 254 19.17 -5.86 12.58
CA PHE A 254 18.61 -4.80 11.72
C PHE A 254 17.09 -4.71 11.86
N VAL A 255 16.38 -5.84 11.80
CA VAL A 255 14.92 -5.89 11.91
C VAL A 255 14.45 -5.44 13.30
N LEU A 256 15.12 -5.89 14.36
CA LEU A 256 14.75 -5.49 15.73
C LEU A 256 14.92 -3.98 15.95
N LYS A 257 15.99 -3.41 15.38
CA LYS A 257 16.29 -1.97 15.47
C LYS A 257 15.31 -1.11 14.67
N ASN A 258 14.97 -1.52 13.45
CA ASN A 258 14.27 -0.65 12.50
C ASN A 258 12.81 -1.05 12.21
N GLY A 259 12.36 -2.23 12.66
CA GLY A 259 11.07 -2.79 12.29
C GLY A 259 9.84 -2.14 12.90
N GLY A 260 9.99 -1.03 13.65
CA GLY A 260 8.88 -0.29 14.25
C GLY A 260 7.98 -1.20 15.09
N THR A 261 6.71 -1.30 14.70
CA THR A 261 5.71 -2.20 15.28
C THR A 261 5.24 -3.27 14.29
N LEU A 262 6.04 -3.60 13.27
CA LEU A 262 5.71 -4.63 12.29
C LEU A 262 5.66 -6.03 12.92
N TRP A 263 4.83 -6.90 12.33
CA TRP A 263 4.79 -8.32 12.64
C TRP A 263 6.16 -9.00 12.52
N TYR A 264 6.97 -8.65 11.50
CA TYR A 264 8.31 -9.20 11.29
C TYR A 264 9.23 -9.06 12.52
N LYS A 265 9.20 -7.88 13.16
CA LYS A 265 9.97 -7.62 14.38
C LYS A 265 9.43 -8.46 15.53
N ARG A 266 8.10 -8.45 15.74
CA ARG A 266 7.46 -9.23 16.81
C ARG A 266 7.72 -10.74 16.70
N GLN A 267 7.91 -11.27 15.49
CA GLN A 267 8.33 -12.66 15.31
C GLN A 267 9.76 -12.89 15.79
N LEU A 268 10.72 -12.10 15.32
CA LEU A 268 12.14 -12.26 15.70
C LEU A 268 12.44 -11.94 17.17
N GLU A 269 11.59 -11.16 17.83
CA GLU A 269 11.62 -10.95 19.29
C GLU A 269 11.35 -12.25 20.06
N LYS A 270 10.56 -13.18 19.51
CA LYS A 270 10.26 -14.48 20.13
C LYS A 270 11.36 -15.51 19.93
N GLY A 271 12.23 -15.32 18.95
CA GLY A 271 13.27 -16.26 18.56
C GLY A 271 13.26 -16.56 17.07
N PHE A 272 14.11 -17.53 16.67
CA PHE A 272 14.03 -18.18 15.36
C PHE A 272 13.11 -19.39 15.43
#